data_AF-A0A2V9MGY0-F1
#
_entry.id   AF-A0A2V9MGY0-F1
#
_cell.length_a   1.000
_cell.length_b   1.000
_cell.length_c   1.000
_cell.angle_alpha   90.00
_cell.angle_beta   90.00
_cell.angle_gamma   90.00
#
_symmetry.space_group_name_H-M   'P 1'
#
loop_
_entity.id
_entity.type
_entity.pdbx_description
1 polymer ?
#
loop_
_entity_poly.entity_id
_entity_poly.type
_entity_poly.pdbx_seq_one_letter_code
_entity_poly.pdbx_strand_id
1 'polypeptide(L)'
;PINLETDDGVPLHNILVEPAPGINRTTIHTAIVQDTNRPLADRSPFNYNGGYEPGSFLTAAVPAGVTSITVRDPELLVWWVTSNDVRRLRPFQVGDYICLNDTSRVPNLTVGYAKDVQDGATEVRQILAIEPSRSPGEVRLYLESRLRRPHQATVTVAHCKPLRNVVFRNLRFTSDNNSGPRIGIHMHLAFNAEISNVSSVNWRGASLILIDNGGRNNIIKDCYATGVNSPGDQPNVWGIAVEGQEGTRIINCGAERYNLGIFINYSVDTFAVNSSVKDCTYVGLSVSSDIEGNPSINSGFIGGRVLGGGLGAYVGTNCVECIVNVSLDTGVKVGPGAYNPTVLGSILDAGRSGS
;
A
#
# COMPACT_ATOMS: atom_id res chain seq x y z
N PRO A 1 8.10 3.44 -19.74
CA PRO A 1 7.50 2.61 -18.67
C PRO A 1 6.57 1.59 -19.34
N ILE A 2 6.46 0.38 -18.79
CA ILE A 2 5.43 -0.61 -19.15
C ILE A 2 4.21 -0.29 -18.29
N ASN A 3 3.15 0.22 -18.93
CA ASN A 3 1.90 0.51 -18.25
C ASN A 3 1.09 -0.78 -18.11
N LEU A 4 0.58 -1.05 -16.91
CA LEU A 4 -0.24 -2.25 -16.64
C LEU A 4 -1.74 -1.93 -16.74
N GLU A 5 -2.08 -0.97 -17.59
CA GLU A 5 -3.43 -0.55 -17.96
C GLU A 5 -3.46 -0.24 -19.45
N THR A 6 -4.63 -0.38 -20.06
CA THR A 6 -4.88 0.06 -21.43
C THR A 6 -4.88 1.60 -21.52
N ASP A 7 -4.80 2.14 -22.73
CA ASP A 7 -4.91 3.58 -22.96
C ASP A 7 -6.23 4.17 -22.41
N ASP A 8 -7.31 3.39 -22.39
CA ASP A 8 -8.60 3.76 -21.79
C ASP A 8 -8.67 3.58 -20.25
N GLY A 9 -7.54 3.32 -19.58
CA GLY A 9 -7.46 3.16 -18.12
C GLY A 9 -8.09 1.87 -17.59
N VAL A 10 -8.14 0.81 -18.39
CA VAL A 10 -8.60 -0.51 -17.96
C VAL A 10 -7.41 -1.32 -17.46
N PRO A 11 -7.43 -1.90 -16.25
CA PRO A 11 -6.28 -2.61 -15.73
C PRO A 11 -6.03 -3.92 -16.48
N LEU A 12 -4.77 -4.23 -16.77
CA LEU A 12 -4.37 -5.46 -17.42
C LEU A 12 -4.32 -6.61 -16.41
N HIS A 13 -5.33 -7.48 -16.42
CA HIS A 13 -5.38 -8.64 -15.54
C HIS A 13 -4.62 -9.86 -16.09
N ASN A 14 -4.24 -10.79 -15.20
CA ASN A 14 -3.61 -12.07 -15.56
C ASN A 14 -2.29 -11.89 -16.35
N ILE A 15 -1.49 -10.91 -15.93
CA ILE A 15 -0.22 -10.58 -16.58
C ILE A 15 0.91 -11.35 -15.91
N LEU A 16 1.77 -11.94 -16.74
CA LEU A 16 3.02 -12.56 -16.31
C LEU A 16 4.19 -11.80 -16.93
N VAL A 17 5.03 -11.22 -16.08
CA VAL A 17 6.28 -10.56 -16.45
C VAL A 17 7.44 -11.40 -15.94
N GLU A 18 8.15 -12.03 -16.86
CA GLU A 18 9.28 -12.89 -16.56
C GLU A 18 10.32 -12.92 -17.69
N PRO A 19 11.54 -13.42 -17.44
CA PRO A 19 12.50 -13.70 -18.50
C PRO A 19 11.96 -14.70 -19.53
N ALA A 20 12.45 -14.58 -20.77
CA ALA A 20 12.17 -15.58 -21.80
C ALA A 20 12.66 -16.98 -21.37
N PRO A 21 12.05 -18.06 -21.89
CA PRO A 21 12.50 -19.43 -21.60
C PRO A 21 14.01 -19.60 -21.80
N GLY A 22 14.67 -20.21 -20.82
CA GLY A 22 16.13 -20.42 -20.81
C GLY A 22 16.94 -19.24 -20.24
N ILE A 23 16.32 -18.11 -19.91
CA ILE A 23 16.96 -17.01 -19.20
C ILE A 23 16.60 -17.08 -17.72
N ASN A 24 17.58 -17.27 -16.85
CA ASN A 24 17.33 -17.39 -15.41
C ASN A 24 16.97 -16.06 -14.73
N ARG A 25 17.45 -14.94 -15.27
CA ARG A 25 17.22 -13.61 -14.72
C ARG A 25 17.41 -12.53 -15.78
N THR A 26 16.49 -11.58 -15.85
CA THR A 26 16.59 -10.40 -16.71
C THR A 26 16.93 -9.18 -15.88
N THR A 27 17.94 -8.41 -16.29
CA THR A 27 18.27 -7.13 -15.67
C THR A 27 17.54 -6.00 -16.39
N ILE A 28 16.65 -5.33 -15.67
CA ILE A 28 16.00 -4.08 -16.08
C ILE A 28 16.89 -2.94 -15.61
N HIS A 29 17.59 -2.36 -16.58
CA HIS A 29 18.40 -1.19 -16.37
C HIS A 29 17.55 0.08 -16.57
N THR A 30 17.53 0.96 -15.57
CA THR A 30 16.71 2.17 -15.59
C THR A 30 17.57 3.42 -15.65
N ALA A 31 17.69 4.01 -16.83
CA ALA A 31 18.25 5.34 -17.05
C ALA A 31 17.12 6.28 -17.48
N ILE A 32 16.38 6.85 -16.53
CA ILE A 32 15.34 7.82 -16.86
C ILE A 32 15.96 9.22 -16.79
N VAL A 33 15.95 9.91 -17.92
CA VAL A 33 16.41 11.30 -18.06
C VAL A 33 15.42 12.20 -17.31
N GLN A 34 15.96 13.16 -16.57
CA GLN A 34 15.16 14.14 -15.85
C GLN A 34 14.46 15.05 -16.85
N ASP A 35 13.21 14.75 -17.20
CA ASP A 35 12.41 15.72 -17.97
C ASP A 35 12.22 16.97 -17.11
N THR A 36 12.61 18.13 -17.67
CA THR A 36 12.76 19.41 -16.94
C THR A 36 11.43 20.12 -16.70
N ASN A 37 10.33 19.63 -17.28
CA ASN A 37 8.98 20.15 -17.09
C ASN A 37 8.09 19.07 -16.45
N ARG A 38 7.57 19.31 -15.23
CA ARG A 38 6.63 18.42 -14.52
C ARG A 38 5.22 18.48 -15.13
N PRO A 39 4.42 17.39 -15.08
CA PRO A 39 3.82 16.89 -13.83
C PRO A 39 4.34 15.52 -13.38
N LEU A 40 4.03 15.22 -12.11
CA LEU A 40 4.43 14.08 -11.32
C LEU A 40 3.67 12.80 -11.73
N ALA A 41 4.24 11.96 -12.59
CA ALA A 41 3.89 10.55 -12.63
C ALA A 41 4.97 9.76 -11.87
N ASP A 42 4.57 8.73 -11.11
CA ASP A 42 5.52 7.78 -10.56
C ASP A 42 6.36 7.19 -11.69
N ARG A 43 7.63 7.61 -11.70
CA ARG A 43 8.59 7.14 -12.69
C ARG A 43 8.96 5.72 -12.29
N SER A 44 8.19 4.75 -12.76
CA SER A 44 8.41 3.33 -12.49
C SER A 44 8.49 2.56 -13.80
N PRO A 45 9.46 1.64 -13.98
CA PRO A 45 9.50 0.77 -15.16
C PRO A 45 8.22 -0.03 -15.34
N PHE A 46 7.58 -0.44 -14.24
CA PHE A 46 6.26 -1.05 -14.22
C PHE A 46 5.36 -0.24 -13.31
N ASN A 47 4.23 0.19 -13.84
CA ASN A 47 3.32 1.05 -13.11
C ASN A 47 1.86 0.68 -13.36
N TYR A 48 1.08 0.74 -12.30
CA TYR A 48 -0.38 0.83 -12.34
C TYR A 48 -0.82 1.79 -11.24
N ASN A 49 -1.45 2.90 -11.61
CA ASN A 49 -1.80 3.96 -10.65
C ASN A 49 -3.18 3.80 -10.01
N GLY A 50 -3.94 2.74 -10.32
CA GLY A 50 -5.24 2.53 -9.68
C GLY A 50 -6.27 3.60 -10.05
N GLY A 51 -7.26 3.25 -10.85
CA GLY A 51 -8.35 4.20 -11.13
C GLY A 51 -9.30 4.34 -9.94
N TYR A 52 -9.42 5.54 -9.38
CA TYR A 52 -10.52 5.96 -8.51
C TYR A 52 -11.41 6.96 -9.23
N GLU A 53 -12.72 6.78 -9.11
CA GLU A 53 -13.70 7.80 -9.49
C GLU A 53 -14.61 8.06 -8.29
N PRO A 54 -14.90 9.33 -7.95
CA PRO A 54 -15.82 9.63 -6.86
C PRO A 54 -17.16 8.93 -7.07
N GLY A 55 -17.70 8.35 -5.99
CA GLY A 55 -18.95 7.60 -6.04
C GLY A 55 -19.98 8.16 -5.08
N SER A 56 -19.65 8.22 -3.79
CA SER A 56 -20.52 8.66 -2.71
C SER A 56 -19.74 8.84 -1.40
N PHE A 57 -20.44 8.87 -0.28
CA PHE A 57 -19.92 8.80 1.08
C PHE A 57 -20.85 8.01 2.00
N LEU A 58 -20.29 7.46 3.09
CA LEU A 58 -21.07 6.76 4.12
C LEU A 58 -22.00 7.73 4.85
N THR A 59 -23.29 7.36 5.01
CA THR A 59 -24.26 8.20 5.74
C THR A 59 -24.34 7.91 7.23
N ALA A 60 -23.73 6.81 7.66
CA ALA A 60 -23.58 6.44 9.06
C ALA A 60 -22.20 5.83 9.30
N ALA A 61 -21.73 5.87 10.54
CA ALA A 61 -20.55 5.11 10.92
C ALA A 61 -20.82 3.61 10.79
N VAL A 62 -19.80 2.88 10.39
CA VAL A 62 -19.88 1.45 10.10
C VAL A 62 -18.84 0.72 10.95
N PRO A 63 -19.25 -0.24 11.80
CA PRO A 63 -18.29 -1.02 12.57
C PRO A 63 -17.57 -2.05 11.68
N ALA A 64 -16.39 -2.49 12.12
CA ALA A 64 -15.71 -3.64 11.51
C ALA A 64 -16.61 -4.90 11.59
N GLY A 65 -16.42 -5.83 10.65
CA GLY A 65 -17.09 -7.12 10.63
C GLY A 65 -18.43 -7.15 9.88
N VAL A 66 -18.94 -6.02 9.39
CA VAL A 66 -20.19 -5.98 8.62
C VAL A 66 -19.99 -6.24 7.13
N THR A 67 -21.03 -6.73 6.46
CA THR A 67 -21.06 -6.99 5.01
C THR A 67 -22.04 -6.07 4.27
N SER A 68 -22.49 -4.99 4.90
CA SER A 68 -23.37 -4.02 4.26
C SER A 68 -23.06 -2.62 4.75
N ILE A 69 -23.13 -1.65 3.83
CA ILE A 69 -22.98 -0.23 4.12
C ILE A 69 -24.15 0.55 3.54
N THR A 70 -24.42 1.71 4.12
CA THR A 70 -25.38 2.68 3.57
C THR A 70 -24.61 3.90 3.11
N VAL A 71 -24.86 4.30 1.87
CA VAL A 71 -24.23 5.46 1.24
C VAL A 71 -25.29 6.42 0.75
N ARG A 72 -24.89 7.68 0.54
CA ARG A 72 -25.73 8.65 -0.15
C ARG A 72 -25.98 8.15 -1.57
N ASP A 73 -27.19 8.30 -2.09
CA ASP A 73 -27.46 7.91 -3.48
C ASP A 73 -26.58 8.75 -4.43
N PRO A 74 -25.68 8.13 -5.23
CA PRO A 74 -24.83 8.84 -6.18
C PRO A 74 -25.61 9.71 -7.18
N GLU A 75 -26.86 9.35 -7.49
CA GLU A 75 -27.71 10.13 -8.41
C GLU A 75 -28.05 11.52 -7.87
N LEU A 76 -27.95 11.71 -6.56
CA LEU A 76 -28.20 12.97 -5.87
C LEU A 76 -26.94 13.82 -5.70
N LEU A 77 -25.80 13.34 -6.21
CA LEU A 77 -24.50 13.95 -6.02
C LEU A 77 -23.92 14.44 -7.35
N VAL A 78 -23.09 15.45 -7.24
CA VAL A 78 -22.21 15.87 -8.34
C VAL A 78 -20.75 15.87 -7.88
N TRP A 79 -19.83 15.95 -8.83
CA TRP A 79 -18.39 16.02 -8.58
C TRP A 79 -17.80 17.19 -9.36
N TRP A 80 -17.03 18.01 -8.65
CA TRP A 80 -16.37 19.19 -9.18
C TRP A 80 -14.92 18.81 -9.50
N VAL A 81 -14.66 18.55 -10.78
CA VAL A 81 -13.28 18.33 -11.26
C VAL A 81 -12.53 19.66 -11.26
N THR A 82 -13.22 20.74 -11.62
CA THR A 82 -12.78 22.13 -11.45
C THR A 82 -13.98 23.00 -11.08
N SER A 83 -13.76 24.29 -10.82
CA SER A 83 -14.88 25.23 -10.62
C SER A 83 -15.84 25.32 -11.80
N ASN A 84 -15.43 24.89 -13.01
CA ASN A 84 -16.21 24.96 -14.24
C ASN A 84 -16.54 23.59 -14.87
N ASP A 85 -16.06 22.48 -14.29
CA ASP A 85 -16.34 21.12 -14.76
C ASP A 85 -17.04 20.35 -13.64
N VAL A 86 -18.36 20.28 -13.75
CA VAL A 86 -19.25 19.59 -12.80
C VAL A 86 -19.86 18.39 -13.49
N ARG A 87 -19.61 17.20 -12.94
CA ARG A 87 -20.05 15.92 -13.48
C ARG A 87 -21.08 15.27 -12.58
N ARG A 88 -22.04 14.57 -13.19
CA ARG A 88 -22.91 13.65 -12.44
C ARG A 88 -22.16 12.37 -12.15
N LEU A 89 -22.40 11.80 -10.98
CA LEU A 89 -21.81 10.54 -10.61
C LEU A 89 -22.59 9.38 -11.23
N ARG A 90 -21.86 8.36 -11.67
CA ARG A 90 -22.51 7.12 -12.11
C ARG A 90 -23.08 6.39 -10.89
N PRO A 91 -24.30 5.82 -10.98
CA PRO A 91 -24.80 4.92 -9.95
C PRO A 91 -23.86 3.73 -9.74
N PHE A 92 -23.85 3.19 -8.52
CA PHE A 92 -23.23 1.89 -8.25
C PHE A 92 -24.02 0.77 -8.94
N GLN A 93 -23.30 -0.26 -9.38
CA GLN A 93 -23.87 -1.46 -9.99
C GLN A 93 -23.41 -2.70 -9.24
N VAL A 94 -24.21 -3.78 -9.29
CA VAL A 94 -23.77 -5.09 -8.83
C VAL A 94 -22.54 -5.52 -9.63
N GLY A 95 -21.51 -5.99 -8.94
CA GLY A 95 -20.23 -6.35 -9.53
C GLY A 95 -19.18 -5.23 -9.52
N ASP A 96 -19.57 -3.96 -9.28
CA ASP A 96 -18.61 -2.87 -9.12
C ASP A 96 -17.70 -3.12 -7.91
N TYR A 97 -16.44 -2.72 -8.05
CA TYR A 97 -15.55 -2.56 -6.90
C TYR A 97 -15.65 -1.13 -6.37
N ILE A 98 -15.70 -1.04 -5.05
CA ILE A 98 -15.69 0.21 -4.31
C ILE A 98 -14.53 0.26 -3.34
N CYS A 99 -14.05 1.47 -3.12
CA CYS A 99 -13.00 1.84 -2.18
C CYS A 99 -13.61 2.70 -1.07
N LEU A 100 -13.55 2.23 0.18
CA LEU A 100 -13.84 3.02 1.37
C LEU A 100 -12.51 3.61 1.85
N ASN A 101 -12.38 4.94 1.85
CA ASN A 101 -11.11 5.62 2.13
C ASN A 101 -11.24 6.56 3.33
N ASP A 102 -10.66 6.18 4.47
CA ASP A 102 -10.80 6.90 5.74
C ASP A 102 -10.06 8.24 5.77
N THR A 103 -9.08 8.43 4.88
CA THR A 103 -8.32 9.67 4.68
C THR A 103 -9.16 10.72 3.94
N SER A 104 -10.16 10.29 3.16
CA SER A 104 -10.97 11.15 2.30
C SER A 104 -12.40 11.26 2.82
N ARG A 105 -12.80 12.46 3.27
CA ARG A 105 -14.14 12.68 3.85
C ARG A 105 -14.81 13.94 3.35
N VAL A 106 -16.14 13.88 3.20
CA VAL A 106 -16.97 15.08 3.04
C VAL A 106 -17.18 15.78 4.38
N PRO A 107 -17.43 17.10 4.41
CA PRO A 107 -17.49 17.85 5.67
C PRO A 107 -18.73 17.53 6.51
N ASN A 108 -19.84 17.09 5.91
CA ASN A 108 -21.05 16.65 6.61
C ASN A 108 -21.97 15.83 5.67
N LEU A 109 -23.09 15.33 6.20
CA LEU A 109 -24.04 14.47 5.48
C LEU A 109 -25.01 15.21 4.55
N THR A 110 -25.08 16.53 4.61
CA THR A 110 -26.05 17.33 3.81
C THR A 110 -25.44 17.85 2.51
N VAL A 111 -24.15 17.59 2.26
CA VAL A 111 -23.52 18.01 1.02
C VAL A 111 -24.12 17.28 -0.19
N GLY A 112 -24.27 18.02 -1.28
CA GLY A 112 -24.69 17.50 -2.58
C GLY A 112 -23.52 17.04 -3.45
N TYR A 113 -22.37 16.70 -2.84
CA TYR A 113 -21.14 16.40 -3.56
C TYR A 113 -20.36 15.20 -3.05
N ALA A 114 -19.63 14.55 -3.96
CA ALA A 114 -18.60 13.58 -3.61
C ALA A 114 -17.20 14.21 -3.68
N LYS A 115 -16.28 13.68 -2.88
CA LYS A 115 -14.88 14.09 -2.81
C LYS A 115 -14.00 13.10 -3.57
N ASP A 116 -12.89 13.60 -4.09
CA ASP A 116 -11.80 12.76 -4.62
C ASP A 116 -11.13 11.93 -3.54
N VAL A 117 -10.60 10.79 -3.96
CA VAL A 117 -9.83 9.87 -3.13
C VAL A 117 -8.39 10.36 -3.00
N GLN A 118 -7.91 10.41 -1.77
CA GLN A 118 -6.50 10.63 -1.42
C GLN A 118 -5.83 9.30 -1.08
N ASP A 119 -4.53 9.21 -1.25
CA ASP A 119 -3.77 8.04 -0.80
C ASP A 119 -3.84 7.89 0.72
N GLY A 120 -4.13 6.67 1.18
CA GLY A 120 -4.20 6.38 2.61
C GLY A 120 -5.03 5.15 2.95
N ALA A 121 -5.56 5.16 4.17
CA ALA A 121 -6.30 4.05 4.76
C ALA A 121 -7.54 3.65 3.95
N THR A 122 -7.38 2.59 3.15
CA THR A 122 -8.40 2.13 2.19
C THR A 122 -8.81 0.68 2.44
N GLU A 123 -10.10 0.37 2.30
CA GLU A 123 -10.61 -0.99 2.10
C GLU A 123 -11.40 -1.12 0.80
N VAL A 124 -11.13 -2.19 0.05
CA VAL A 124 -11.76 -2.42 -1.26
C VAL A 124 -12.66 -3.65 -1.22
N ARG A 125 -13.90 -3.48 -1.68
CA ARG A 125 -14.94 -4.52 -1.70
C ARG A 125 -15.69 -4.52 -3.01
N GLN A 126 -16.14 -5.69 -3.44
CA GLN A 126 -17.09 -5.83 -4.53
C GLN A 126 -18.52 -5.75 -4.01
N ILE A 127 -19.40 -5.08 -4.76
CA ILE A 127 -20.84 -5.03 -4.49
C ILE A 127 -21.50 -6.30 -5.01
N LEU A 128 -22.21 -7.01 -4.14
CA LEU A 128 -22.99 -8.20 -4.47
C LEU A 128 -24.48 -7.92 -4.70
N ALA A 129 -25.03 -6.93 -4.00
CA ALA A 129 -26.42 -6.52 -4.15
C ALA A 129 -26.59 -5.06 -3.75
N ILE A 130 -27.63 -4.42 -4.29
CA ILE A 130 -28.01 -3.05 -3.99
C ILE A 130 -29.50 -3.06 -3.64
N GLU A 131 -29.85 -2.40 -2.53
CA GLU A 131 -31.24 -2.21 -2.11
C GLU A 131 -31.50 -0.74 -1.80
N PRO A 132 -32.74 -0.25 -2.00
CA PRO A 132 -33.15 1.02 -1.43
C PRO A 132 -32.93 1.03 0.08
N SER A 133 -32.36 2.12 0.61
CA SER A 133 -32.33 2.31 2.07
C SER A 133 -33.73 2.64 2.60
N ARG A 134 -33.91 2.52 3.91
CA ARG A 134 -35.13 2.99 4.60
C ARG A 134 -35.23 4.52 4.63
N SER A 135 -34.10 5.22 4.47
CA SER A 135 -34.07 6.68 4.41
C SER A 135 -34.08 7.17 2.97
N PRO A 136 -34.86 8.23 2.64
CA PRO A 136 -34.85 8.81 1.30
C PRO A 136 -33.47 9.32 0.86
N GLY A 137 -33.09 9.02 -0.38
CA GLY A 137 -31.82 9.46 -0.97
C GLY A 137 -30.59 8.71 -0.48
N GLU A 138 -30.79 7.48 0.02
CA GLU A 138 -29.72 6.58 0.41
C GLU A 138 -29.90 5.22 -0.28
N VAL A 139 -28.79 4.55 -0.53
CA VAL A 139 -28.76 3.19 -1.05
C VAL A 139 -27.92 2.30 -0.13
N ARG A 140 -28.37 1.05 0.04
CA ARG A 140 -27.63 0.04 0.79
C ARG A 140 -26.87 -0.85 -0.18
N LEU A 141 -25.57 -0.99 0.05
CA LEU A 141 -24.68 -1.84 -0.72
C LEU A 141 -24.32 -3.06 0.14
N TYR A 142 -24.53 -4.26 -0.40
CA TYR A 142 -24.06 -5.50 0.20
C TYR A 142 -22.71 -5.90 -0.42
N LEU A 143 -21.76 -6.26 0.42
CA LEU A 143 -20.35 -6.40 0.08
C LEU A 143 -19.93 -7.87 0.07
N GLU A 144 -18.98 -8.23 -0.80
CA GLU A 144 -18.52 -9.62 -0.95
C GLU A 144 -17.87 -10.21 0.31
N SER A 145 -17.35 -9.36 1.19
CA SER A 145 -16.67 -9.77 2.41
C SER A 145 -16.81 -8.70 3.48
N ARG A 146 -16.61 -9.12 4.73
CA ARG A 146 -16.67 -8.23 5.89
C ARG A 146 -15.64 -7.10 5.78
N LEU A 147 -16.00 -5.90 6.22
CA LEU A 147 -15.02 -4.83 6.44
C LEU A 147 -14.11 -5.20 7.61
N ARG A 148 -12.81 -4.91 7.52
CA ARG A 148 -11.82 -5.27 8.56
C ARG A 148 -11.61 -4.15 9.57
N ARG A 149 -11.90 -2.90 9.20
CA ARG A 149 -11.81 -1.73 10.07
C ARG A 149 -13.15 -1.03 10.22
N PRO A 150 -13.34 -0.28 11.32
CA PRO A 150 -14.46 0.63 11.42
C PRO A 150 -14.24 1.85 10.51
N HIS A 151 -15.32 2.35 9.93
CA HIS A 151 -15.33 3.56 9.11
C HIS A 151 -16.27 4.59 9.71
N GLN A 152 -15.89 5.87 9.65
CA GLN A 152 -16.73 6.96 10.15
C GLN A 152 -17.81 7.34 9.13
N ALA A 153 -18.87 7.98 9.60
CA ALA A 153 -19.77 8.70 8.69
C ALA A 153 -18.95 9.73 7.88
N THR A 154 -19.42 10.10 6.69
CA THR A 154 -18.78 11.01 5.73
C THR A 154 -17.53 10.50 5.02
N VAL A 155 -17.04 9.30 5.34
CA VAL A 155 -15.96 8.62 4.59
C VAL A 155 -16.37 8.45 3.14
N THR A 156 -15.45 8.77 2.23
CA THR A 156 -15.65 8.66 0.79
C THR A 156 -15.76 7.19 0.40
N VAL A 157 -16.75 6.89 -0.43
CA VAL A 157 -16.94 5.60 -1.08
C VAL A 157 -16.81 5.83 -2.58
N ALA A 158 -15.66 5.47 -3.14
CA ALA A 158 -15.35 5.69 -4.54
C ALA A 158 -15.52 4.42 -5.36
N HIS A 159 -15.82 4.57 -6.65
CA HIS A 159 -15.65 3.50 -7.61
C HIS A 159 -14.16 3.23 -7.80
N CYS A 160 -13.78 1.96 -7.92
CA CYS A 160 -12.40 1.62 -8.23
C CYS A 160 -12.28 0.43 -9.18
N LYS A 161 -11.10 0.30 -9.80
CA LYS A 161 -10.78 -0.81 -10.71
C LYS A 161 -9.52 -1.52 -10.21
N PRO A 162 -9.63 -2.66 -9.50
CA PRO A 162 -8.45 -3.35 -9.00
C PRO A 162 -7.68 -4.04 -10.12
N LEU A 163 -6.35 -4.06 -10.01
CA LEU A 163 -5.45 -4.85 -10.87
C LEU A 163 -5.38 -6.28 -10.32
N ARG A 164 -5.73 -7.30 -11.12
CA ARG A 164 -5.89 -8.68 -10.62
C ARG A 164 -4.90 -9.65 -11.25
N ASN A 165 -4.36 -10.55 -10.43
CA ASN A 165 -3.55 -11.70 -10.83
C ASN A 165 -2.33 -11.31 -11.66
N VAL A 166 -1.54 -10.34 -11.19
CA VAL A 166 -0.29 -9.93 -11.87
C VAL A 166 0.90 -10.60 -11.20
N VAL A 167 1.78 -11.18 -12.02
CA VAL A 167 2.95 -11.91 -11.57
C VAL A 167 4.22 -11.27 -12.14
N PHE A 168 5.15 -10.90 -11.26
CA PHE A 168 6.51 -10.51 -11.61
C PHE A 168 7.47 -11.56 -11.07
N ARG A 169 8.32 -12.14 -11.91
CA ARG A 169 9.33 -13.10 -11.41
C ARG A 169 10.70 -13.00 -12.07
N ASN A 170 11.73 -13.32 -11.30
CA ASN A 170 13.11 -13.48 -11.77
C ASN A 170 13.69 -12.20 -12.43
N LEU A 171 13.41 -11.03 -11.84
CA LEU A 171 13.85 -9.72 -12.33
C LEU A 171 14.97 -9.14 -11.47
N ARG A 172 15.87 -8.38 -12.08
CA ARG A 172 16.87 -7.56 -11.37
C ARG A 172 16.79 -6.11 -11.82
N PHE A 173 16.71 -5.18 -10.89
CA PHE A 173 16.68 -3.75 -11.17
C PHE A 173 18.02 -3.09 -10.87
N THR A 174 18.40 -2.11 -11.68
CA THR A 174 19.60 -1.30 -11.48
C THR A 174 19.42 0.09 -12.11
N SER A 175 20.14 1.10 -11.66
CA SER A 175 19.96 2.49 -12.10
C SER A 175 21.26 3.31 -12.02
N ASP A 176 21.49 4.20 -12.99
CA ASP A 176 22.73 4.97 -13.07
C ASP A 176 22.70 6.34 -12.39
N ASN A 177 21.53 6.96 -12.21
CA ASN A 177 21.42 8.36 -11.75
C ASN A 177 20.55 8.53 -10.50
N ASN A 178 20.90 9.53 -9.66
CA ASN A 178 20.08 9.96 -8.50
C ASN A 178 18.77 10.66 -8.94
N SER A 179 18.60 10.91 -10.23
CA SER A 179 17.39 11.47 -10.86
C SER A 179 16.49 10.41 -11.52
N GLY A 180 16.84 9.12 -11.35
CA GLY A 180 16.18 7.96 -11.96
C GLY A 180 14.79 7.63 -11.40
N PRO A 181 14.18 6.50 -11.81
CA PRO A 181 12.84 6.11 -11.39
C PRO A 181 12.69 6.13 -9.87
N ARG A 182 11.51 6.57 -9.39
CA ARG A 182 11.22 6.54 -7.96
C ARG A 182 11.01 5.12 -7.48
N ILE A 183 10.44 4.22 -8.30
CA ILE A 183 10.04 2.88 -7.85
C ILE A 183 10.34 1.84 -8.94
N GLY A 184 10.77 0.63 -8.58
CA GLY A 184 11.02 -0.47 -9.53
C GLY A 184 9.72 -1.09 -10.07
N ILE A 185 8.87 -1.58 -9.17
CA ILE A 185 7.53 -2.10 -9.44
C ILE A 185 6.55 -1.31 -8.57
N HIS A 186 5.62 -0.61 -9.20
CA HIS A 186 4.61 0.19 -8.52
C HIS A 186 3.20 -0.23 -8.93
N MET A 187 2.35 -0.57 -7.96
CA MET A 187 0.98 -0.98 -8.22
C MET A 187 0.02 -0.47 -7.15
N HIS A 188 -0.99 0.27 -7.54
CA HIS A 188 -2.14 0.58 -6.70
C HIS A 188 -3.22 -0.51 -6.84
N LEU A 189 -4.06 -0.72 -5.83
CA LEU A 189 -5.24 -1.60 -5.91
C LEU A 189 -4.94 -3.03 -6.44
N ALA A 190 -3.76 -3.59 -6.12
CA ALA A 190 -3.36 -4.91 -6.60
C ALA A 190 -4.03 -6.04 -5.81
N PHE A 191 -4.58 -7.03 -6.51
CA PHE A 191 -5.35 -8.13 -5.96
C PHE A 191 -4.75 -9.46 -6.43
N ASN A 192 -4.41 -10.33 -5.49
CA ASN A 192 -3.79 -11.64 -5.76
C ASN A 192 -2.54 -11.52 -6.66
N ALA A 193 -1.77 -10.44 -6.50
CA ALA A 193 -0.51 -10.28 -7.23
C ALA A 193 0.61 -11.10 -6.57
N GLU A 194 1.54 -11.58 -7.37
CA GLU A 194 2.77 -12.23 -6.90
C GLU A 194 4.00 -11.48 -7.44
N ILE A 195 4.92 -11.10 -6.55
CA ILE A 195 6.24 -10.59 -6.91
C ILE A 195 7.27 -11.54 -6.31
N SER A 196 8.01 -12.27 -7.14
CA SER A 196 8.90 -13.34 -6.68
C SER A 196 10.31 -13.32 -7.27
N ASN A 197 11.32 -13.57 -6.43
CA ASN A 197 12.72 -13.58 -6.86
C ASN A 197 13.14 -12.28 -7.60
N VAL A 198 12.61 -11.14 -7.15
CA VAL A 198 12.95 -9.81 -7.65
C VAL A 198 14.05 -9.20 -6.79
N SER A 199 15.08 -8.67 -7.43
CA SER A 199 16.22 -8.07 -6.71
C SER A 199 16.57 -6.70 -7.27
N SER A 200 17.29 -5.90 -6.50
CA SER A 200 18.01 -4.74 -7.06
C SER A 200 19.47 -4.74 -6.68
N VAL A 201 20.28 -4.10 -7.53
CA VAL A 201 21.71 -3.86 -7.32
C VAL A 201 22.02 -2.46 -7.83
N ASN A 202 22.77 -1.68 -7.05
CA ASN A 202 23.05 -0.29 -7.35
C ASN A 202 21.77 0.53 -7.61
N TRP A 203 20.74 0.31 -6.77
CA TRP A 203 19.47 1.02 -6.93
C TRP A 203 19.51 2.41 -6.30
N ARG A 204 19.20 3.42 -7.11
CA ARG A 204 19.09 4.84 -6.75
C ARG A 204 17.65 5.34 -6.76
N GLY A 205 16.66 4.45 -6.88
CA GLY A 205 15.26 4.85 -6.73
C GLY A 205 14.82 4.90 -5.27
N ALA A 206 13.66 5.50 -5.01
CA ALA A 206 13.06 5.58 -3.68
C ALA A 206 12.64 4.20 -3.15
N SER A 207 12.09 3.31 -3.99
CA SER A 207 11.73 1.94 -3.62
C SER A 207 11.98 0.90 -4.71
N LEU A 208 12.22 -0.35 -4.35
CA LEU A 208 12.23 -1.44 -5.33
C LEU A 208 10.79 -1.89 -5.64
N ILE A 209 9.99 -2.11 -4.60
CA ILE A 209 8.60 -2.56 -4.71
C ILE A 209 7.74 -1.66 -3.83
N LEU A 210 6.70 -1.08 -4.42
CA LEU A 210 5.62 -0.42 -3.69
C LEU A 210 4.28 -0.98 -4.18
N ILE A 211 3.51 -1.56 -3.27
CA ILE A 211 2.09 -1.86 -3.51
C ILE A 211 1.28 -0.89 -2.66
N ASP A 212 0.56 0.01 -3.32
CA ASP A 212 -0.06 1.18 -2.69
C ASP A 212 -1.60 1.11 -2.69
N ASN A 213 -2.18 1.90 -1.80
CA ASN A 213 -3.55 2.37 -1.75
C ASN A 213 -4.64 1.31 -2.10
N GLY A 214 -4.82 0.28 -1.27
CA GLY A 214 -6.03 -0.55 -1.32
C GLY A 214 -5.94 -1.87 -2.10
N GLY A 215 -4.93 -2.70 -1.84
CA GLY A 215 -4.80 -4.03 -2.43
C GLY A 215 -5.18 -5.19 -1.50
N ARG A 216 -5.31 -6.41 -2.05
CA ARG A 216 -5.75 -7.60 -1.31
C ARG A 216 -4.99 -8.87 -1.68
N ASN A 217 -4.61 -9.65 -0.67
CA ASN A 217 -4.05 -11.00 -0.82
C ASN A 217 -2.82 -11.08 -1.74
N ASN A 218 -1.94 -10.07 -1.69
CA ASN A 218 -0.72 -10.07 -2.50
C ASN A 218 0.39 -10.87 -1.81
N ILE A 219 1.31 -11.39 -2.60
CA ILE A 219 2.50 -12.12 -2.13
C ILE A 219 3.74 -11.48 -2.72
N ILE A 220 4.64 -11.01 -1.87
CA ILE A 220 6.00 -10.60 -2.24
C ILE A 220 6.94 -11.63 -1.63
N LYS A 221 7.64 -12.45 -2.43
CA LYS A 221 8.46 -13.56 -1.90
C LYS A 221 9.87 -13.60 -2.47
N ASP A 222 10.84 -13.95 -1.64
CA ASP A 222 12.24 -14.12 -2.03
C ASP A 222 12.82 -12.89 -2.77
N CYS A 223 12.38 -11.70 -2.38
CA CYS A 223 12.79 -10.44 -3.00
C CYS A 223 13.85 -9.72 -2.15
N TYR A 224 14.85 -9.11 -2.78
CA TYR A 224 15.91 -8.39 -2.04
C TYR A 224 16.27 -7.05 -2.66
N ALA A 225 16.01 -5.97 -1.93
CA ALA A 225 16.28 -4.61 -2.36
C ALA A 225 17.66 -4.13 -1.88
N THR A 226 18.54 -3.74 -2.80
CA THR A 226 19.86 -3.18 -2.47
C THR A 226 19.98 -1.75 -2.97
N GLY A 227 19.91 -0.80 -2.04
CA GLY A 227 20.15 0.62 -2.30
C GLY A 227 21.64 0.93 -2.48
N VAL A 228 21.94 2.17 -2.88
CA VAL A 228 23.32 2.68 -2.95
C VAL A 228 23.65 3.67 -1.85
N ASN A 229 22.65 4.19 -1.14
CA ASN A 229 22.87 5.32 -0.26
C ASN A 229 23.61 4.93 1.02
N SER A 230 24.48 5.86 1.44
CA SER A 230 24.89 5.97 2.83
C SER A 230 23.78 6.64 3.64
N PRO A 231 23.72 6.43 4.97
CA PRO A 231 22.73 7.06 5.82
C PRO A 231 22.62 8.59 5.66
N GLY A 232 21.46 9.09 5.20
CA GLY A 232 21.12 10.52 5.20
C GLY A 232 20.93 11.19 3.83
N ASP A 233 21.34 10.53 2.74
CA ASP A 233 21.14 11.03 1.38
C ASP A 233 19.77 10.59 0.84
N GLN A 234 19.04 11.45 0.10
CA GLN A 234 17.95 10.99 -0.77
C GLN A 234 18.54 10.77 -2.17
N PRO A 235 18.47 9.54 -2.76
CA PRO A 235 17.29 8.65 -2.86
C PRO A 235 17.45 7.20 -2.35
N ASN A 236 16.54 6.65 -1.54
CA ASN A 236 16.36 5.22 -1.16
C ASN A 236 15.46 5.20 0.09
N VAL A 237 14.18 5.55 -0.06
CA VAL A 237 13.26 5.80 1.06
C VAL A 237 12.79 4.49 1.70
N TRP A 238 12.26 3.57 0.89
CA TRP A 238 11.72 2.28 1.35
C TRP A 238 12.30 1.15 0.51
N GLY A 239 12.81 0.07 1.10
CA GLY A 239 13.27 -1.07 0.29
C GLY A 239 12.11 -1.78 -0.40
N ILE A 240 11.18 -2.27 0.43
CA ILE A 240 9.90 -2.84 0.03
C ILE A 240 8.82 -2.16 0.88
N ALA A 241 7.80 -1.62 0.22
CA ALA A 241 6.70 -0.94 0.87
C ALA A 241 5.35 -1.54 0.46
N VAL A 242 4.46 -1.67 1.44
CA VAL A 242 3.06 -2.02 1.24
C VAL A 242 2.21 -1.06 2.04
N GLU A 243 1.26 -0.42 1.38
CA GLU A 243 0.45 0.63 1.97
C GLU A 243 -1.04 0.37 1.68
N GLY A 244 -1.88 0.42 2.72
CA GLY A 244 -3.32 0.19 2.61
C GLY A 244 -3.68 -1.20 2.09
N GLN A 245 -2.87 -2.21 2.41
CA GLN A 245 -3.10 -3.58 1.97
C GLN A 245 -3.95 -4.37 2.97
N GLU A 246 -4.73 -5.34 2.49
CA GLU A 246 -5.40 -6.34 3.32
C GLU A 246 -4.89 -7.74 2.98
N GLY A 247 -4.43 -8.50 3.99
CA GLY A 247 -4.05 -9.90 3.79
C GLY A 247 -2.77 -10.12 2.99
N THR A 248 -1.94 -9.08 2.80
CA THR A 248 -0.71 -9.19 2.01
C THR A 248 0.42 -9.86 2.80
N ARG A 249 1.27 -10.64 2.12
CA ARG A 249 2.41 -11.34 2.73
C ARG A 249 3.72 -10.97 2.04
N ILE A 250 4.74 -10.64 2.83
CA ILE A 250 6.11 -10.39 2.39
C ILE A 250 6.98 -11.51 2.97
N ILE A 251 7.46 -12.48 2.19
CA ILE A 251 8.03 -13.74 2.69
C ILE A 251 9.48 -13.89 2.26
N ASN A 252 10.40 -14.13 3.19
CA ASN A 252 11.83 -14.31 2.91
C ASN A 252 12.43 -13.14 2.11
N CYS A 253 11.93 -11.93 2.35
CA CYS A 253 12.40 -10.75 1.64
C CYS A 253 13.42 -9.98 2.45
N GLY A 254 14.09 -9.03 1.81
CA GLY A 254 15.03 -8.19 2.50
C GLY A 254 15.30 -6.87 1.82
N ALA A 255 15.94 -5.98 2.56
CA ALA A 255 16.36 -4.70 2.07
C ALA A 255 17.63 -4.24 2.78
N GLU A 256 18.54 -3.60 2.04
CA GLU A 256 19.70 -2.96 2.63
C GLU A 256 19.99 -1.59 2.03
N ARG A 257 20.54 -0.69 2.86
CA ARG A 257 20.92 0.68 2.46
C ARG A 257 19.74 1.54 2.00
N TYR A 258 18.65 1.43 2.75
CA TYR A 258 17.46 2.28 2.63
C TYR A 258 17.22 3.04 3.93
N ASN A 259 16.46 4.13 3.87
CA ASN A 259 15.99 4.80 5.08
C ASN A 259 15.10 3.89 5.92
N LEU A 260 14.16 3.21 5.25
CA LEU A 260 13.33 2.15 5.80
C LEU A 260 13.54 0.86 5.00
N GLY A 261 13.83 -0.25 5.66
CA GLY A 261 14.04 -1.53 4.97
C GLY A 261 12.73 -2.09 4.41
N ILE A 262 11.84 -2.52 5.30
CA ILE A 262 10.47 -2.94 4.94
C ILE A 262 9.47 -2.07 5.67
N PHE A 263 8.52 -1.53 4.91
CA PHE A 263 7.49 -0.61 5.39
C PHE A 263 6.08 -1.17 5.15
N ILE A 264 5.30 -1.27 6.23
CA ILE A 264 3.89 -1.67 6.22
C ILE A 264 3.08 -0.48 6.75
N ASN A 265 2.22 0.11 5.95
CA ASN A 265 1.51 1.33 6.34
C ASN A 265 0.00 1.17 6.22
N TYR A 266 -0.74 1.65 7.23
CA TYR A 266 -2.21 1.65 7.34
C TYR A 266 -2.91 0.38 6.79
N SER A 267 -2.27 -0.77 6.97
CA SER A 267 -2.66 -2.06 6.38
C SER A 267 -3.37 -2.94 7.40
N VAL A 268 -4.16 -3.91 6.93
CA VAL A 268 -4.82 -4.91 7.79
C VAL A 268 -4.32 -6.31 7.49
N ASP A 269 -4.15 -7.13 8.52
CA ASP A 269 -3.78 -8.53 8.38
C ASP A 269 -2.56 -8.71 7.47
N THR A 270 -1.57 -7.80 7.50
CA THR A 270 -0.46 -7.74 6.55
C THR A 270 0.87 -7.98 7.25
N PHE A 271 1.62 -8.96 6.78
CA PHE A 271 2.80 -9.46 7.49
C PHE A 271 4.01 -9.64 6.60
N ALA A 272 5.16 -9.23 7.12
CA ALA A 272 6.46 -9.68 6.65
C ALA A 272 6.95 -10.86 7.51
N VAL A 273 7.34 -11.96 6.85
CA VAL A 273 7.71 -13.23 7.47
C VAL A 273 9.11 -13.63 7.04
N ASN A 274 9.97 -13.95 8.01
CA ASN A 274 11.37 -14.34 7.79
C ASN A 274 12.17 -13.31 6.98
N SER A 275 11.86 -12.03 7.13
CA SER A 275 12.50 -10.97 6.36
C SER A 275 13.77 -10.47 7.04
N SER A 276 14.80 -10.22 6.24
CA SER A 276 16.12 -9.76 6.73
C SER A 276 16.45 -8.39 6.17
N VAL A 277 16.67 -7.40 7.02
CA VAL A 277 17.09 -6.06 6.62
C VAL A 277 18.42 -5.68 7.23
N LYS A 278 19.18 -4.84 6.54
CA LYS A 278 20.54 -4.51 6.94
C LYS A 278 20.93 -3.06 6.62
N ASP A 279 21.71 -2.42 7.49
CA ASP A 279 22.34 -1.12 7.24
C ASP A 279 21.31 -0.04 6.82
N CYS A 280 20.12 -0.05 7.43
CA CYS A 280 19.07 0.93 7.17
C CYS A 280 19.25 2.21 8.01
N THR A 281 19.06 3.39 7.42
CA THR A 281 19.39 4.68 8.07
C THR A 281 18.53 4.99 9.30
N TYR A 282 17.20 4.88 9.17
CA TYR A 282 16.27 5.33 10.21
C TYR A 282 15.65 4.16 10.93
N VAL A 283 15.02 3.24 10.20
CA VAL A 283 14.33 2.09 10.78
C VAL A 283 14.51 0.89 9.87
N GLY A 284 14.91 -0.27 10.40
CA GLY A 284 14.93 -1.51 9.61
C GLY A 284 13.52 -1.93 9.16
N LEU A 285 12.63 -2.13 10.13
CA LEU A 285 11.25 -2.59 9.91
C LEU A 285 10.25 -1.61 10.50
N SER A 286 9.27 -1.15 9.72
CA SER A 286 8.28 -0.18 10.23
C SER A 286 6.86 -0.59 9.88
N VAL A 287 6.00 -0.70 10.89
CA VAL A 287 4.55 -0.83 10.74
C VAL A 287 3.90 0.45 11.28
N SER A 288 3.09 1.17 10.50
CA SER A 288 2.64 2.53 10.87
C SER A 288 1.21 2.85 10.45
N SER A 289 0.69 3.97 10.98
CA SER A 289 -0.56 4.61 10.55
C SER A 289 -0.34 5.54 9.37
N ASP A 290 -1.42 5.91 8.68
CA ASP A 290 -1.38 6.99 7.68
C ASP A 290 -1.18 8.38 8.34
N ILE A 291 -1.14 9.41 7.49
CA ILE A 291 -0.93 10.81 7.90
C ILE A 291 -2.05 11.36 8.78
N GLU A 292 -3.27 10.83 8.65
CA GLU A 292 -4.45 11.19 9.46
C GLU A 292 -4.57 10.33 10.72
N GLY A 293 -3.60 9.43 10.95
CA GLY A 293 -3.56 8.55 12.12
C GLY A 293 -4.44 7.30 12.01
N ASN A 294 -4.92 6.95 10.81
CA ASN A 294 -5.66 5.71 10.58
C ASN A 294 -4.69 4.51 10.69
N PRO A 295 -4.99 3.51 11.52
CA PRO A 295 -3.99 2.57 11.98
C PRO A 295 -3.69 1.45 10.98
N SER A 296 -2.50 0.86 11.11
CA SER A 296 -2.33 -0.55 10.75
C SER A 296 -2.98 -1.43 11.81
N ILE A 297 -3.62 -2.53 11.39
CA ILE A 297 -4.38 -3.44 12.26
C ILE A 297 -3.87 -4.87 12.04
N ASN A 298 -3.57 -5.59 13.11
CA ASN A 298 -3.10 -6.98 13.08
C ASN A 298 -2.03 -7.20 11.99
N SER A 299 -0.99 -6.38 12.02
CA SER A 299 0.04 -6.33 10.96
C SER A 299 1.43 -6.22 11.56
N GLY A 300 2.46 -6.58 10.80
CA GLY A 300 3.85 -6.39 11.22
C GLY A 300 4.81 -7.48 10.77
N PHE A 301 5.68 -7.94 11.67
CA PHE A 301 6.89 -8.69 11.33
C PHE A 301 7.06 -9.94 12.19
N ILE A 302 7.32 -11.08 11.56
CA ILE A 302 7.47 -12.38 12.24
C ILE A 302 8.67 -13.14 11.66
N GLY A 303 9.67 -13.44 12.48
CA GLY A 303 10.90 -14.11 12.06
C GLY A 303 11.81 -13.22 11.19
N GLY A 304 13.06 -13.65 11.05
CA GLY A 304 14.09 -12.89 10.34
C GLY A 304 14.93 -11.99 11.26
N ARG A 305 15.68 -11.06 10.66
CA ARG A 305 16.70 -10.29 11.37
C ARG A 305 16.85 -8.86 10.88
N VAL A 306 17.16 -7.95 11.80
CA VAL A 306 17.55 -6.56 11.49
C VAL A 306 18.99 -6.37 11.95
N LEU A 307 19.88 -6.09 11.00
CA LEU A 307 21.32 -5.94 11.28
C LEU A 307 21.80 -4.51 11.01
N GLY A 308 22.44 -3.89 11.99
CA GLY A 308 22.98 -2.52 11.89
C GLY A 308 21.95 -1.43 11.58
N GLY A 309 22.44 -0.20 11.39
CA GLY A 309 21.60 0.95 11.05
C GLY A 309 21.04 1.71 12.25
N GLY A 310 19.93 2.43 12.03
CA GLY A 310 19.19 3.18 13.05
C GLY A 310 18.40 2.29 14.00
N LEU A 311 17.11 2.54 14.12
CA LEU A 311 16.21 1.72 14.95
C LEU A 311 15.94 0.36 14.29
N GLY A 312 15.85 -0.71 15.08
CA GLY A 312 15.64 -2.05 14.57
C GLY A 312 14.23 -2.20 13.99
N ALA A 313 13.23 -1.92 14.82
CA ALA A 313 11.84 -1.88 14.39
C ALA A 313 11.04 -0.73 15.00
N TYR A 314 10.04 -0.24 14.27
CA TYR A 314 9.09 0.76 14.73
C TYR A 314 7.66 0.23 14.63
N VAL A 315 6.95 0.25 15.76
CA VAL A 315 5.49 0.12 15.81
C VAL A 315 4.93 1.52 15.92
N GLY A 316 4.25 1.98 14.87
CA GLY A 316 3.80 3.34 14.71
C GLY A 316 2.64 3.72 15.62
N THR A 317 2.35 5.01 15.63
CA THR A 317 1.21 5.61 16.33
C THR A 317 -0.10 4.91 15.95
N ASN A 318 -1.02 4.78 16.90
CA ASN A 318 -2.37 4.21 16.74
C ASN A 318 -2.44 2.75 16.25
N CYS A 319 -1.31 2.09 15.97
CA CYS A 319 -1.29 0.69 15.52
C CYS A 319 -2.09 -0.22 16.47
N VAL A 320 -2.95 -1.06 15.92
CA VAL A 320 -3.85 -1.94 16.69
C VAL A 320 -3.40 -3.37 16.49
N GLU A 321 -3.04 -4.06 17.58
CA GLU A 321 -2.61 -5.47 17.55
C GLU A 321 -1.42 -5.73 16.61
N CYS A 322 -0.57 -4.72 16.39
CA CYS A 322 0.62 -4.88 15.55
C CYS A 322 1.69 -5.72 16.24
N ILE A 323 2.40 -6.52 15.44
CA ILE A 323 3.35 -7.53 15.94
C ILE A 323 4.75 -7.25 15.42
N VAL A 324 5.73 -7.29 16.32
CA VAL A 324 7.15 -7.36 15.98
C VAL A 324 7.70 -8.59 16.70
N ASN A 325 8.03 -9.64 15.96
CA ASN A 325 8.65 -10.86 16.48
C ASN A 325 9.91 -11.23 15.69
N VAL A 326 11.04 -10.56 15.94
CA VAL A 326 12.25 -10.69 15.10
C VAL A 326 13.54 -10.59 15.93
N SER A 327 14.67 -11.02 15.36
CA SER A 327 15.99 -10.78 15.96
C SER A 327 16.52 -9.41 15.55
N LEU A 328 17.00 -8.61 16.49
CA LEU A 328 17.41 -7.22 16.23
C LEU A 328 18.78 -6.92 16.83
N ASP A 329 19.62 -6.18 16.10
CA ASP A 329 20.83 -5.58 16.69
C ASP A 329 20.48 -4.39 17.60
N THR A 330 19.44 -3.63 17.26
CA THR A 330 18.98 -2.45 18.01
C THR A 330 17.54 -2.61 18.50
N GLY A 331 17.05 -1.68 19.32
CA GLY A 331 15.75 -1.81 19.99
C GLY A 331 14.52 -1.66 19.08
N VAL A 332 13.35 -1.83 19.69
CA VAL A 332 12.04 -1.51 19.12
C VAL A 332 11.53 -0.20 19.73
N LYS A 333 11.01 0.72 18.91
CA LYS A 333 10.27 1.88 19.39
C LYS A 333 8.78 1.64 19.16
N VAL A 334 7.97 1.95 20.17
CA VAL A 334 6.51 1.93 20.08
C VAL A 334 6.00 3.36 20.15
N GLY A 335 5.22 3.75 19.15
CA GLY A 335 4.60 5.06 19.02
C GLY A 335 3.43 5.24 20.00
N PRO A 336 3.07 6.49 20.31
CA PRO A 336 1.94 6.79 21.19
C PRO A 336 0.61 6.27 20.61
N GLY A 337 -0.33 5.92 21.48
CA GLY A 337 -1.67 5.47 21.04
C GLY A 337 -1.70 4.07 20.40
N ALA A 338 -0.56 3.38 20.26
CA ALA A 338 -0.56 1.97 19.86
C ALA A 338 -1.33 1.13 20.89
N TYR A 339 -2.24 0.30 20.41
CA TYR A 339 -3.14 -0.50 21.22
C TYR A 339 -2.82 -1.99 21.09
N ASN A 340 -2.54 -2.64 22.22
CA ASN A 340 -2.13 -4.05 22.32
C ASN A 340 -0.99 -4.47 21.35
N PRO A 341 0.11 -3.72 21.22
CA PRO A 341 1.23 -4.17 20.40
C PRO A 341 1.91 -5.39 21.05
N THR A 342 2.28 -6.37 20.23
CA THR A 342 3.08 -7.52 20.67
C THR A 342 4.50 -7.36 20.18
N VAL A 343 5.44 -7.14 21.11
CA VAL A 343 6.88 -7.08 20.82
C VAL A 343 7.56 -8.29 21.45
N LEU A 344 8.00 -9.20 20.59
CA LEU A 344 8.74 -10.41 20.91
C LEU A 344 10.06 -10.34 20.11
N GLY A 345 11.16 -10.83 20.66
CA GLY A 345 12.42 -10.75 19.93
C GLY A 345 13.62 -10.82 20.85
N SER A 346 14.74 -11.25 20.27
CA SER A 346 16.04 -11.27 20.93
C SER A 346 16.86 -10.08 20.45
N ILE A 347 17.30 -9.23 21.37
CA ILE A 347 18.38 -8.27 21.07
C ILE A 347 19.67 -9.09 20.95
N LEU A 348 20.28 -9.08 19.77
CA LEU A 348 21.41 -9.94 19.42
C LEU A 348 22.66 -9.66 20.28
N ASP A 349 22.75 -8.48 20.89
CA ASP A 349 23.88 -8.05 21.74
C ASP A 349 23.58 -7.88 23.25
N ALA A 350 22.48 -8.44 23.77
CA ALA A 350 22.17 -8.39 25.21
C ALA A 350 23.16 -9.16 26.13
N GLY A 351 24.29 -9.66 25.59
CA GLY A 351 25.27 -10.50 26.27
C GLY A 351 26.73 -10.02 26.22
N ARG A 352 27.04 -8.77 25.84
CA ARG A 352 28.43 -8.24 25.90
C ARG A 352 28.53 -6.93 26.68
N SER A 353 28.27 -7.00 27.99
CA SER A 353 28.92 -6.13 28.97
C SER A 353 29.68 -7.02 29.94
N GLY A 354 31.00 -7.14 29.75
CA GLY A 354 31.84 -7.98 30.58
C GLY A 354 33.30 -8.03 30.12
N SER A 355 34.04 -6.94 30.35
CA SER A 355 35.35 -6.89 31.03
C SER A 355 35.94 -5.49 30.92
#